data_AF-A0A2T6LWH9-F1
#
_entry.id   AF-A0A2T6LWH9-F1
#
_cell.length_a   1.000
_cell.length_b   1.000
_cell.length_c   1.000
_cell.angle_alpha   90.00
_cell.angle_beta   90.00
_cell.angle_gamma   90.00
#
_symmetry.space_group_name_H-M   'P 1'
#
loop_
_entity.id
_entity.type
_entity.pdbx_description
1 polymer ?
#
loop_
_entity_poly.entity_id
_entity_poly.type
_entity_poly.pdbx_seq_one_letter_code
_entity_poly.pdbx_strand_id
1 'polypeptide(L)'
;MIDLPEQAPDAFLADKGYDADAIRADLAERKIKAVIPGRSNRRVKIEYDRALYKQRNRIECMFGHLKINRAIATRYDQLANSFLGMVHLATTRYWLKFVHSARLQAKTASSRRRGSAISGILCDEPTRK
;
A
#
# COMPACT_ATOMS: atom_id res chain seq x y z
N MET A 1 -5.55 -22.35 -13.15
CA MET A 1 -4.39 -21.52 -13.53
C MET A 1 -4.99 -20.23 -14.05
N ILE A 2 -4.72 -19.09 -13.41
CA ILE A 2 -5.37 -17.83 -13.79
C ILE A 2 -4.56 -17.26 -14.95
N ASP A 3 -5.10 -17.33 -16.17
CA ASP A 3 -4.53 -16.70 -17.36
C ASP A 3 -4.80 -15.19 -17.31
N LEU A 4 -3.94 -14.46 -16.60
CA LEU A 4 -3.91 -13.00 -16.68
C LEU A 4 -3.13 -12.62 -17.94
N PRO A 5 -3.67 -11.76 -18.83
CA PRO A 5 -2.88 -11.23 -19.93
C PRO A 5 -1.64 -10.54 -19.36
N GLU A 6 -0.46 -10.89 -19.88
CA GLU A 6 0.81 -10.29 -19.49
C GLU A 6 0.85 -8.83 -19.98
N GLN A 7 0.25 -7.95 -19.19
CA GLN A 7 0.31 -6.52 -19.42
C GLN A 7 1.61 -5.99 -18.83
N ALA A 8 2.45 -5.41 -19.70
CA ALA A 8 3.65 -4.74 -19.26
C ALA A 8 3.27 -3.59 -18.31
N PRO A 9 3.78 -3.58 -17.07
CA PRO A 9 3.44 -2.54 -16.11
C PRO A 9 4.07 -1.21 -16.51
N ASP A 10 3.35 -0.10 -16.31
CA ASP A 10 3.87 1.24 -16.62
C ASP A 10 5.10 1.62 -15.76
N ALA A 11 5.16 1.10 -14.53
CA ALA A 11 6.21 1.41 -13.57
C ALA A 11 6.60 0.19 -12.73
N PHE A 12 7.89 0.07 -12.45
CA PHE A 12 8.48 -0.94 -11.59
C PHE A 12 8.95 -0.30 -10.28
N LEU A 13 8.31 -0.68 -9.16
CA LEU A 13 8.69 -0.25 -7.82
C LEU A 13 9.56 -1.34 -7.18
N ALA A 14 10.76 -0.98 -6.75
CA ALA A 14 11.61 -1.91 -6.02
C ALA A 14 12.47 -1.23 -4.96
N ASP A 15 13.03 -2.05 -4.07
CA ASP A 15 13.99 -1.62 -3.06
C ASP A 15 15.28 -1.06 -3.64
N LYS A 16 15.94 -0.22 -2.84
CA LYS A 16 17.32 0.27 -3.08
C LYS A 16 18.30 -0.86 -3.36
N GLY A 17 18.03 -2.07 -2.87
CA GLY A 17 18.81 -3.27 -3.16
C GLY A 17 18.81 -3.65 -4.65
N TYR A 18 17.77 -3.30 -5.40
CA TYR A 18 17.63 -3.56 -6.83
C TYR A 18 18.20 -2.43 -7.71
N ASP A 19 18.90 -1.45 -7.12
CA ASP A 19 19.64 -0.45 -7.89
C ASP A 19 20.90 -1.08 -8.51
N ALA A 20 20.69 -1.75 -9.65
CA ALA A 20 21.73 -2.27 -10.51
C ALA A 20 21.53 -1.75 -11.93
N ASP A 21 22.62 -1.45 -12.64
CA ASP A 21 22.54 -0.88 -13.99
C ASP A 21 21.96 -1.86 -15.00
N ALA A 22 22.26 -3.16 -14.84
CA ALA A 22 21.65 -4.21 -15.64
C ALA A 22 20.11 -4.24 -15.50
N ILE A 23 19.60 -4.10 -14.27
CA ILE A 23 18.15 -4.08 -14.01
C ILE A 23 17.52 -2.84 -14.64
N ARG A 24 18.15 -1.67 -14.50
CA ARG A 24 17.64 -0.44 -15.09
C ARG A 24 17.68 -0.46 -16.62
N ALA A 25 18.70 -1.08 -17.21
CA ALA A 25 18.82 -1.25 -18.66
C ALA A 25 17.71 -2.16 -19.21
N ASP A 26 17.47 -3.31 -18.58
CA ASP A 26 16.38 -4.21 -18.94
C ASP A 26 15.00 -3.54 -18.81
N LEU A 27 14.78 -2.77 -17.73
CA LEU A 27 13.54 -1.99 -17.57
C LEU A 27 13.37 -0.92 -18.65
N ALA A 28 14.45 -0.25 -19.04
CA ALA A 28 14.43 0.74 -20.11
C ALA A 28 14.14 0.12 -21.48
N GLU A 29 14.71 -1.05 -21.77
CA GLU A 29 14.44 -1.83 -22.98
C GLU A 29 12.96 -2.23 -23.08
N ARG A 30 12.37 -2.64 -21.94
CA ARG A 30 10.95 -2.99 -21.82
C ARG A 30 10.01 -1.77 -21.75
N LYS A 31 10.54 -0.54 -21.81
CA LYS A 31 9.79 0.72 -21.66
C LYS A 31 9.04 0.85 -20.32
N ILE A 32 9.57 0.24 -19.26
CA ILE A 32 9.00 0.27 -17.91
C ILE A 32 9.71 1.34 -17.09
N LYS A 33 8.95 2.24 -16.43
CA LYS A 33 9.54 3.29 -15.58
C LYS A 33 10.15 2.70 -14.31
N ALA A 34 11.47 2.80 -14.15
CA ALA A 34 12.17 2.35 -12.96
C ALA A 34 11.99 3.33 -11.77
N VAL A 35 11.13 2.99 -10.81
CA VAL A 35 10.93 3.75 -9.56
C VAL A 35 11.72 3.09 -8.43
N ILE A 36 13.05 3.14 -8.60
CA ILE A 36 14.03 2.55 -7.68
C ILE A 36 14.91 3.69 -7.13
N PRO A 37 15.01 3.86 -5.81
CA PRO A 37 15.92 4.84 -5.22
C PRO A 37 17.38 4.40 -5.46
N GLY A 38 18.23 5.37 -5.81
CA GLY A 38 19.66 5.11 -5.99
C GLY A 38 20.35 4.66 -4.70
N ARG A 39 21.37 3.79 -4.84
CA ARG A 39 22.27 3.43 -3.75
C ARG A 39 23.05 4.67 -3.26
N SER A 40 23.39 4.69 -1.97
CA SER A 40 24.14 5.81 -1.36
C SER A 40 25.55 5.94 -1.93
N ASN A 41 26.14 4.84 -2.41
CA ASN A 41 27.48 4.81 -2.98
C ASN A 41 27.50 5.16 -4.47
N ARG A 42 26.35 5.52 -5.06
CA ARG A 42 26.28 5.84 -6.48
C ARG A 42 26.85 7.24 -6.72
N ARG A 43 27.81 7.35 -7.65
CA ARG A 43 28.44 8.63 -8.03
C ARG A 43 27.44 9.60 -8.65
N VAL A 44 26.51 9.08 -9.44
CA VAL A 44 25.45 9.85 -10.09
C VAL A 44 24.14 9.62 -9.37
N LYS A 45 23.53 10.70 -8.89
CA LYS A 45 22.22 10.64 -8.25
C LYS A 45 21.15 10.39 -9.30
N ILE A 46 20.28 9.42 -9.03
CA ILE A 46 19.12 9.13 -9.88
C ILE A 46 17.89 9.79 -9.30
N GLU A 47 17.20 10.56 -10.13
CA GLU A 47 15.87 11.07 -9.84
C GLU A 47 14.83 9.96 -10.01
N TYR A 48 13.93 9.86 -9.05
CA TYR A 48 12.85 8.87 -9.04
C TYR A 48 11.59 9.49 -8.44
N ASP A 49 10.44 8.94 -8.81
CA ASP A 49 9.15 9.40 -8.31
C ASP A 49 8.95 8.97 -6.85
N ARG A 50 9.14 9.91 -5.93
CA ARG A 50 8.98 9.67 -4.49
C ARG A 50 7.53 9.38 -4.09
N ALA A 51 6.56 10.00 -4.77
CA ALA A 51 5.15 9.81 -4.46
C ALA A 51 4.71 8.38 -4.83
N LEU A 52 5.17 7.91 -5.98
CA LEU A 52 4.92 6.55 -6.45
C LEU A 52 5.68 5.53 -5.59
N TYR A 53 6.94 5.80 -5.24
CA TYR A 53 7.73 4.95 -4.32
C TYR A 53 7.05 4.77 -2.95
N LYS A 54 6.37 5.79 -2.42
CA LYS A 54 5.65 5.72 -1.14
C LYS A 54 4.53 4.67 -1.13
N GLN A 55 3.99 4.30 -2.31
CA GLN A 55 2.94 3.28 -2.40
C GLN A 55 3.42 1.90 -1.94
N ARG A 56 4.73 1.62 -1.99
CA ARG A 56 5.32 0.37 -1.50
C ARG A 56 5.05 0.10 -0.03
N ASN A 57 4.91 1.16 0.78
CA ASN A 57 4.56 1.04 2.20
C ASN A 57 3.27 0.23 2.42
N ARG A 58 2.33 0.26 1.47
CA ARG A 58 1.09 -0.54 1.56
C ARG A 58 1.38 -2.04 1.58
N ILE A 59 2.31 -2.48 0.73
CA ILE A 59 2.74 -3.88 0.63
C ILE A 59 3.52 -4.27 1.90
N GLU A 60 4.42 -3.40 2.37
CA GLU A 60 5.18 -3.63 3.62
C GLU A 60 4.26 -3.74 4.83
N CYS A 61 3.28 -2.85 4.97
CA CYS A 61 2.28 -2.92 6.03
C CYS A 61 1.50 -4.24 5.96
N MET A 62 1.08 -4.68 4.77
CA MET A 62 0.39 -5.97 4.59
C MET A 62 1.25 -7.13 5.10
N PHE A 63 2.52 -7.21 4.71
CA PHE A 63 3.43 -8.26 5.21
C PHE A 63 3.69 -8.15 6.70
N GLY A 64 3.78 -6.93 7.25
CA GLY A 64 3.84 -6.71 8.69
C GLY A 64 2.63 -7.31 9.43
N HIS A 65 1.42 -7.12 8.89
CA HIS A 65 0.21 -7.72 9.46
C HIS A 65 0.19 -9.25 9.35
N LEU A 66 0.66 -9.82 8.23
CA LEU A 66 0.77 -11.27 8.08
C LEU A 66 1.76 -11.88 9.09
N LYS A 67 2.86 -11.18 9.36
CA LYS A 67 3.88 -11.60 10.33
C LYS A 67 3.44 -11.54 11.79
N ILE A 68 2.28 -10.96 12.11
CA ILE A 68 1.68 -11.08 13.45
C ILE A 68 1.34 -12.55 13.75
N ASN A 69 0.99 -13.32 12.70
CA ASN A 69 0.78 -14.76 12.85
C ASN A 69 2.14 -15.47 12.93
N ARG A 70 2.48 -15.97 14.12
CA ARG A 70 3.74 -16.70 14.38
C ARG A 70 3.96 -17.84 13.38
N ALA A 71 2.92 -18.59 13.01
CA ALA A 71 3.04 -19.71 12.08
C ALA A 71 3.52 -19.27 10.68
N ILE A 72 3.11 -18.09 10.23
CA ILE A 72 3.54 -17.50 8.97
C ILE A 72 4.93 -16.89 9.11
N ALA A 73 5.18 -16.16 10.21
CA ALA A 73 6.44 -15.45 10.42
C ALA A 73 7.66 -16.39 10.50
N THR A 74 7.52 -17.52 11.22
CA THR A 74 8.60 -18.50 11.38
C THR A 74 8.53 -19.63 10.35
N ARG A 75 7.51 -19.64 9.49
CA ARG A 75 7.24 -20.72 8.53
C ARG A 75 7.27 -22.11 9.21
N TYR A 76 6.35 -22.34 10.14
CA TYR A 76 6.27 -23.64 10.83
C TYR A 76 5.82 -24.79 9.93
N ASP A 77 5.00 -24.50 8.91
CA ASP A 77 4.52 -25.51 7.97
C ASP A 77 5.64 -26.04 7.07
N GLN A 78 5.82 -27.36 7.06
CA GLN A 78 6.80 -28.05 6.23
C GLN A 78 6.33 -28.21 4.77
N LEU A 79 5.00 -28.32 4.56
CA LEU A 79 4.41 -28.46 3.24
C LEU A 79 4.03 -27.08 2.68
N ALA A 80 4.41 -26.84 1.42
CA ALA A 80 4.10 -25.59 0.73
C ALA A 80 2.59 -25.30 0.66
N ASN A 81 1.77 -26.34 0.46
CA ASN A 81 0.32 -26.21 0.38
C ASN A 81 -0.30 -25.77 1.71
N SER A 82 0.14 -26.35 2.83
CA SER A 82 -0.32 -25.98 4.17
C SER A 82 0.07 -24.55 4.51
N PHE A 83 1.31 -24.17 4.21
CA PHE A 83 1.79 -22.79 4.38
C PHE A 83 0.96 -21.79 3.56
N LEU A 84 0.71 -22.10 2.29
CA LEU A 84 -0.10 -21.25 1.41
C LEU A 84 -1.53 -21.11 1.93
N GLY A 85 -2.14 -22.20 2.42
CA GLY A 85 -3.45 -22.18 3.08
C GLY A 85 -3.49 -21.25 4.28
N MET A 86 -2.46 -21.30 5.14
CA MET A 86 -2.34 -20.40 6.29
C MET A 86 -2.19 -18.93 5.88
N VAL A 87 -1.42 -18.64 4.82
CA VAL A 87 -1.30 -17.29 4.25
C VAL A 87 -2.65 -16.80 3.73
N HIS A 88 -3.41 -17.63 3.01
CA HIS A 88 -4.75 -17.28 2.53
C HIS A 88 -5.70 -16.98 3.69
N LEU A 89 -5.74 -17.83 4.73
CA LEU A 89 -6.59 -17.61 5.90
C LEU A 89 -6.26 -16.31 6.63
N ALA A 90 -4.97 -16.02 6.85
CA ALA A 90 -4.53 -14.78 7.49
C ALA A 90 -4.88 -13.54 6.64
N THR A 91 -4.72 -13.64 5.32
CA THR A 91 -5.07 -12.57 4.38
C THR A 91 -6.57 -12.30 4.37
N THR A 92 -7.40 -13.34 4.31
CA THR A 92 -8.87 -13.22 4.38
C THR A 92 -9.31 -12.58 5.69
N ARG A 93 -8.74 -12.98 6.82
CA ARG A 93 -9.01 -12.38 8.14
C ARG A 93 -8.64 -10.89 8.17
N TYR A 94 -7.50 -10.53 7.58
CA TYR A 94 -7.08 -9.13 7.46
C TYR A 94 -8.04 -8.31 6.60
N TRP A 95 -8.44 -8.85 5.45
CA TRP A 95 -9.35 -8.19 4.51
C TRP A 95 -10.75 -7.97 5.10
N LEU A 96 -11.30 -8.97 5.81
CA LEU A 96 -12.58 -8.84 6.51
C LEU A 96 -12.58 -7.71 7.54
N LYS A 97 -11.49 -7.57 8.31
CA LYS A 97 -11.34 -6.44 9.25
C LYS A 97 -11.36 -5.11 8.52
N PHE A 98 -10.61 -4.98 7.42
CA PHE A 98 -10.57 -3.77 6.61
C PHE A 98 -11.96 -3.38 6.08
N VAL A 99 -12.70 -4.32 5.47
CA VAL A 99 -14.05 -4.08 4.93
C VAL A 99 -15.03 -3.71 6.05
N HIS A 100 -14.97 -4.40 7.19
CA HIS A 100 -15.85 -4.11 8.31
C HIS A 100 -15.59 -2.72 8.90
N SER A 101 -14.32 -2.37 9.12
CA SER A 101 -13.93 -1.04 9.59
C SER A 101 -14.35 0.06 8.62
N ALA A 102 -14.18 -0.14 7.31
CA ALA A 102 -14.63 0.80 6.29
C ALA A 102 -16.17 0.98 6.31
N ARG A 103 -16.93 -0.11 6.47
CA ARG A 103 -18.40 -0.07 6.57
C ARG A 103 -18.89 0.63 7.84
N LEU A 104 -18.19 0.45 8.97
CA LEU A 104 -18.51 1.16 10.21
C LEU A 104 -18.23 2.66 10.09
N GLN A 105 -17.09 3.05 9.51
CA GLN A 105 -16.76 4.46 9.26
C GLN A 105 -17.75 5.14 8.32
N ALA A 106 -18.24 4.45 7.29
CA ALA A 106 -19.27 4.98 6.40
C ALA A 106 -20.61 5.23 7.13
N LYS A 107 -20.98 4.36 8.08
CA LYS A 107 -22.20 4.51 8.89
C LYS A 107 -22.07 5.62 9.94
N THR A 108 -20.91 5.77 10.57
CA THR A 108 -20.68 6.84 11.55
C THR A 108 -20.58 8.21 10.87
N ALA A 109 -19.98 8.30 9.67
CA ALA A 109 -19.92 9.52 8.88
C ALA A 109 -21.31 10.00 8.40
N SER A 110 -22.25 9.08 8.08
CA SER A 110 -23.63 9.45 7.72
C SER A 110 -24.48 9.86 8.93
N SER A 111 -24.20 9.30 10.11
CA SER A 111 -24.82 9.70 11.38
C SER A 111 -24.39 11.11 11.81
N ARG A 112 -23.13 11.50 11.59
CA ARG A 112 -22.61 12.82 11.97
C ARG A 112 -23.17 13.98 11.13
N ARG A 113 -23.66 13.72 9.92
CA ARG A 113 -24.37 14.72 9.08
C ARG A 113 -25.81 14.98 9.50
N ARG A 114 -26.43 14.12 10.31
CA ARG A 114 -27.82 14.33 10.81
C ARG A 114 -27.90 15.00 12.19
N GLY A 115 -26.76 15.22 12.85
CA GLY A 115 -26.68 15.84 14.19
C GLY A 115 -26.22 17.30 14.22
N SER A 116 -26.15 17.99 13.08
CA SER A 116 -25.78 19.42 13.01
C SER A 116 -26.90 20.21 12.34
N ALA A 117 -28.04 20.28 13.02
CA ALA A 117 -29.17 21.12 12.64
C ALA A 117 -29.93 21.62 13.88
N ILE A 118 -29.24 21.96 14.97
CA ILE A 118 -29.81 22.78 16.05
C ILE A 118 -28.67 23.58 16.71
N SER A 119 -28.31 24.71 16.10
CA SER A 119 -27.65 25.88 16.71
C SER A 119 -27.28 26.84 15.58
N GLY A 120 -28.30 27.47 15.02
CA GLY A 120 -28.17 28.67 14.20
C GLY A 120 -29.14 29.69 14.77
N ILE A 121 -28.59 30.79 15.27
CA ILE A 121 -29.11 32.13 15.61
C ILE A 121 -28.01 32.64 16.56
N LEU A 122 -27.11 33.56 16.18
CA LEU A 122 -27.40 34.89 15.69
C LEU A 122 -26.17 35.44 14.95
N CYS A 123 -26.37 35.87 13.71
CA CYS A 123 -25.49 36.86 13.07
C CYS A 123 -25.71 38.21 13.75
N ASP A 124 -24.63 38.91 14.08
CA ASP A 124 -24.36 40.22 13.46
C ASP A 124 -22.93 40.68 13.82
N GLU A 125 -22.07 40.73 12.79
CA GLU A 125 -20.99 41.71 12.67
C GLU A 125 -21.62 43.11 12.39
N PRO A 126 -20.90 44.25 12.29
CA PRO A 126 -19.43 44.47 12.35
C PRO A 126 -19.05 45.73 13.17
N THR A 127 -17.74 46.00 13.36
CA THR A 127 -17.07 47.25 12.90
C THR A 127 -15.67 47.44 13.52
N ARG A 128 -14.69 47.37 12.63
CA ARG A 128 -13.41 48.11 12.57
C ARG A 128 -13.26 49.31 13.53
N LYS A 129 -12.21 49.28 14.35
CA LYS A 129 -11.08 50.24 14.37
C LYS A 129 -9.85 49.56 14.94
#